data_AF-A0A8J6TJD6-F1
#
_entry.id   AF-A0A8J6TJD6-F1
#
_cell.length_a   1.000
_cell.length_b   1.000
_cell.length_c   1.000
_cell.angle_alpha   90.00
_cell.angle_beta   90.00
_cell.angle_gamma   90.00
#
_symmetry.space_group_name_H-M   'P 1'
#
loop_
_entity.id
_entity.type
_entity.pdbx_description
1 polymer ?
#
loop_
_entity_poly.entity_id
_entity_poly.type
_entity_poly.pdbx_seq_one_letter_code
_entity_poly.pdbx_strand_id
1 'polypeptide(L)'
;MKQIVDLQNSSEFQALNVQVISIARDSVADLATESVALGITDIPVLSDPDLQVSANYDVLQWAIDNGEPSHTFVLVNKDGKIVWVKDYGSPDNPERTMYVEVDELIGFVKNNLEN
;
A
#
# COMPACT_ATOMS: atom_id res chain seq x y z
N MET A 1 9.80 0.87 -3.93
CA MET A 1 8.95 -0.35 -3.86
C MET A 1 9.45 -1.48 -2.93
N LYS A 2 10.41 -1.27 -2.01
CA LYS A 2 10.90 -2.32 -1.08
C LYS A 2 9.78 -2.96 -0.24
N GLN A 3 8.80 -2.18 0.19
CA GLN A 3 7.64 -2.67 0.94
C GLN A 3 6.95 -3.85 0.24
N ILE A 4 6.76 -3.77 -1.07
CA ILE A 4 6.05 -4.78 -1.87
C ILE A 4 6.89 -6.06 -1.95
N VAL A 5 8.21 -5.91 -2.16
CA VAL A 5 9.15 -7.03 -2.20
C VAL A 5 9.16 -7.79 -0.87
N ASP A 6 9.14 -7.10 0.26
CA ASP A 6 9.16 -7.79 1.56
C ASP A 6 7.80 -8.44 1.88
N LEU A 7 6.68 -7.79 1.52
CA LEU A 7 5.34 -8.35 1.68
C LEU A 7 5.14 -9.63 0.87
N GLN A 8 5.54 -9.65 -0.41
CA GLN A 8 5.40 -10.87 -1.23
C GLN A 8 6.29 -12.01 -0.74
N ASN A 9 7.41 -11.72 -0.07
CA ASN A 9 8.36 -12.74 0.40
C ASN A 9 8.11 -13.17 1.86
N SER A 10 7.14 -12.57 2.55
CA SER A 10 6.79 -12.94 3.92
C SER A 10 5.73 -14.04 3.95
N SER A 11 6.14 -15.25 4.32
CA SER A 11 5.21 -16.38 4.49
C SER A 11 4.20 -16.14 5.62
N GLU A 12 4.57 -15.40 6.66
CA GLU A 12 3.64 -15.02 7.73
C GLU A 12 2.57 -14.05 7.22
N PHE A 13 2.97 -13.06 6.41
CA PHE A 13 1.99 -12.14 5.81
C PHE A 13 1.07 -12.89 4.83
N GLN A 14 1.62 -13.77 3.98
CA GLN A 14 0.84 -14.61 3.07
C GLN A 14 -0.19 -15.48 3.82
N ALA A 15 0.17 -15.98 5.01
CA ALA A 15 -0.72 -16.80 5.84
C ALA A 15 -1.95 -16.04 6.37
N LEU A 16 -1.95 -14.70 6.33
CA LEU A 16 -3.13 -13.88 6.66
C LEU A 16 -4.25 -14.00 5.63
N ASN A 17 -3.97 -14.59 4.45
CA ASN A 17 -4.95 -14.80 3.38
C ASN A 17 -5.65 -13.49 2.95
N VAL A 18 -4.87 -12.40 2.86
CA VAL A 18 -5.30 -11.12 2.32
C VAL A 18 -4.66 -10.89 0.96
N GLN A 19 -5.44 -10.39 0.00
CA GLN A 19 -4.89 -9.96 -1.28
C GLN A 19 -4.23 -8.59 -1.11
N VAL A 20 -2.96 -8.48 -1.48
CA VAL A 20 -2.27 -7.20 -1.59
C VAL A 20 -2.35 -6.70 -3.01
N ILE A 21 -2.62 -5.40 -3.17
CA ILE A 21 -2.46 -4.66 -4.41
C ILE A 21 -1.71 -3.36 -4.09
N SER A 22 -0.75 -2.98 -4.94
CA SER A 22 -0.07 -1.70 -4.84
C SER A 22 -0.67 -0.75 -5.87
N ILE A 23 -0.86 0.51 -5.51
CA ILE A 23 -1.37 1.56 -6.40
C ILE A 23 -0.42 2.75 -6.33
N ALA A 24 0.00 3.27 -7.47
CA ALA A 24 0.88 4.42 -7.57
C ALA A 24 0.50 5.30 -8.76
N ARG A 25 0.89 6.58 -8.74
CA ARG A 25 0.61 7.52 -9.82
C ARG A 25 1.41 7.22 -11.09
N ASP A 26 2.58 6.61 -10.94
CA ASP A 26 3.50 6.30 -12.03
C ASP A 26 2.84 5.54 -13.18
N SER A 27 3.38 5.70 -14.38
CA SER A 27 2.82 5.06 -15.57
C SER A 27 2.97 3.54 -15.50
N VAL A 28 2.09 2.81 -16.20
CA VAL A 28 2.20 1.35 -16.33
C VAL A 28 3.58 0.92 -16.86
N ALA A 29 4.19 1.70 -17.76
CA ALA A 29 5.49 1.39 -18.34
C ALA A 29 6.63 1.49 -17.30
N ASP A 30 6.60 2.52 -16.47
CA ASP A 30 7.60 2.73 -15.41
C ASP A 30 7.45 1.66 -14.33
N LEU A 31 6.22 1.42 -13.86
CA LEU A 31 5.91 0.41 -12.85
C LEU A 31 6.24 -1.01 -13.32
N ALA A 32 5.99 -1.35 -14.58
CA ALA A 32 6.37 -2.65 -15.15
C ALA A 32 7.89 -2.83 -15.16
N THR A 33 8.62 -1.79 -15.56
CA THR A 33 10.09 -1.80 -15.58
C THR A 33 10.67 -2.00 -14.18
N GLU A 34 10.17 -1.24 -13.19
CA GLU A 34 10.64 -1.34 -11.80
C GLU A 34 10.25 -2.68 -11.18
N SER A 35 9.04 -3.19 -11.43
CA SER A 35 8.58 -4.49 -10.92
C SER A 35 9.47 -5.64 -11.40
N VAL A 36 9.86 -5.63 -12.68
CA VAL A 36 10.81 -6.62 -13.23
C VAL A 36 12.17 -6.49 -12.56
N ALA A 37 12.70 -5.27 -12.41
CA ALA A 37 14.00 -5.03 -11.81
C ALA A 37 14.06 -5.48 -10.33
N LEU A 38 12.95 -5.41 -9.61
CA LEU A 38 12.85 -5.77 -8.19
C LEU A 38 12.34 -7.20 -7.94
N GLY A 39 12.00 -7.95 -9.00
CA GLY A 39 11.47 -9.32 -8.86
C GLY A 39 10.07 -9.37 -8.24
N ILE A 40 9.24 -8.35 -8.48
CA ILE A 40 7.85 -8.32 -8.03
C ILE A 40 7.00 -9.17 -8.98
N THR A 41 6.48 -10.29 -8.48
CA THR A 41 5.74 -11.28 -9.28
C THR A 41 4.34 -11.54 -8.77
N ASP A 42 4.13 -11.49 -7.46
CA ASP A 42 2.92 -12.03 -6.83
C ASP A 42 1.92 -10.94 -6.44
N ILE A 43 2.41 -9.70 -6.25
CA ILE A 43 1.59 -8.54 -5.89
C ILE A 43 1.36 -7.70 -7.15
N PRO A 44 0.09 -7.51 -7.59
CA PRO A 44 -0.22 -6.57 -8.65
C PRO A 44 0.18 -5.15 -8.28
N VAL A 45 0.87 -4.48 -9.20
CA VAL A 45 1.22 -3.05 -9.11
C VAL A 45 0.41 -2.29 -10.17
N LEU A 46 -0.49 -1.44 -9.71
CA LEU A 46 -1.47 -0.73 -10.53
C LEU A 46 -1.09 0.75 -10.67
N SER A 47 -1.40 1.31 -11.83
CA SER A 47 -1.18 2.72 -12.17
C SER A 47 -2.48 3.51 -11.98
N ASP A 48 -2.40 4.65 -11.28
CA ASP A 48 -3.48 5.61 -11.02
C ASP A 48 -3.02 7.04 -11.42
N PRO A 49 -2.74 7.28 -12.71
CA PRO A 49 -2.03 8.49 -13.16
C PRO A 49 -2.87 9.77 -13.04
N ASP A 50 -4.20 9.63 -13.00
CA ASP A 50 -5.15 10.73 -12.80
C ASP A 50 -5.63 10.86 -11.35
N LEU A 51 -5.09 10.03 -10.44
CA LEU A 51 -5.37 10.03 -9.02
C LEU A 51 -6.84 9.77 -8.66
N GLN A 52 -7.64 9.23 -9.59
CA GLN A 52 -9.06 8.98 -9.33
C GLN A 52 -9.27 7.93 -8.24
N VAL A 53 -8.47 6.85 -8.25
CA VAL A 53 -8.59 5.82 -7.21
C VAL A 53 -8.14 6.37 -5.87
N SER A 54 -7.00 7.05 -5.85
CA SER A 54 -6.47 7.69 -4.64
C SER A 54 -7.45 8.70 -4.03
N ALA A 55 -8.13 9.50 -4.86
CA ALA A 55 -9.17 10.42 -4.41
C ALA A 55 -10.40 9.68 -3.84
N ASN A 56 -10.86 8.61 -4.51
CA ASN A 56 -12.03 7.84 -4.07
C ASN A 56 -11.82 7.10 -2.74
N TYR A 57 -10.57 6.76 -2.40
CA TYR A 57 -10.18 6.21 -1.10
C TYR A 57 -9.83 7.29 -0.07
N ASP A 58 -10.01 8.57 -0.40
CA ASP A 58 -9.74 9.73 0.45
C ASP A 58 -8.28 9.80 0.94
N VAL A 59 -7.31 9.21 0.22
CA VAL A 59 -5.90 9.18 0.67
C VAL A 59 -5.11 10.44 0.26
N LEU A 60 -5.65 11.25 -0.65
CA LEU A 60 -4.99 12.49 -1.10
C LEU A 60 -4.95 13.58 -0.01
N GLN A 61 -5.67 13.41 1.09
CA GLN A 61 -5.55 14.29 2.26
C GLN A 61 -4.14 14.25 2.89
N TRP A 62 -3.37 13.19 2.62
CA TRP A 62 -1.98 13.02 3.07
C TRP A 62 -0.96 13.24 1.95
N ALA A 63 -1.40 13.72 0.78
CA ALA A 63 -0.54 13.88 -0.37
C ALA A 63 0.68 14.77 -0.06
N ILE A 64 1.81 14.43 -0.68
CA ILE A 64 3.02 15.26 -0.64
C ILE A 64 2.87 16.47 -1.57
N ASP A 65 3.80 17.43 -1.51
CA ASP A 65 3.72 18.72 -2.23
C ASP A 65 3.43 18.63 -3.73
N ASN A 66 3.79 17.51 -4.39
CA ASN A 66 3.56 17.29 -5.82
C ASN A 66 2.17 16.70 -6.15
N GLY A 67 1.32 16.50 -5.13
CA GLY A 67 -0.03 15.94 -5.22
C GLY A 67 -0.10 14.41 -5.21
N GLU A 68 1.02 13.70 -5.11
CA GLU A 68 1.01 12.24 -5.04
C GLU A 68 0.54 11.73 -3.68
N PRO A 69 -0.21 10.62 -3.65
CA PRO A 69 -0.48 9.92 -2.40
C PRO A 69 0.85 9.57 -1.73
N SER A 70 0.89 9.73 -0.41
CA SER A 70 2.01 9.37 0.44
C SER A 70 2.09 7.85 0.64
N HIS A 71 2.58 7.39 1.80
CA HIS A 71 2.73 5.97 2.11
C HIS A 71 1.54 5.47 2.95
N THR A 72 0.40 5.23 2.29
CA THR A 72 -0.86 4.85 2.94
C THR A 72 -1.21 3.39 2.73
N PHE A 73 -1.73 2.75 3.77
CA PHE A 73 -2.33 1.42 3.72
C PHE A 73 -3.84 1.50 3.98
N VAL A 74 -4.62 0.78 3.19
CA VAL A 74 -6.06 0.61 3.34
C VAL A 74 -6.37 -0.88 3.41
N LEU A 75 -7.07 -1.30 4.45
CA LEU A 75 -7.55 -2.67 4.60
C LEU A 75 -9.06 -2.71 4.39
N VAL A 76 -9.48 -3.53 3.42
CA VAL A 76 -10.87 -3.76 3.06
C VAL A 76 -11.23 -5.20 3.44
N ASN A 77 -12.34 -5.38 4.17
CA ASN A 77 -12.83 -6.71 4.54
C ASN A 77 -13.62 -7.37 3.40
N LYS A 78 -14.01 -8.63 3.59
CA LYS A 78 -14.76 -9.43 2.60
C LYS A 78 -16.12 -8.83 2.18
N ASP A 79 -16.68 -7.95 2.99
CA ASP A 79 -17.96 -7.29 2.71
C ASP A 79 -17.77 -5.95 1.97
N GLY A 80 -16.52 -5.64 1.56
CA GLY A 80 -16.17 -4.42 0.84
C GLY A 80 -16.06 -3.19 1.74
N LYS A 81 -15.96 -3.36 3.07
CA LYS A 81 -15.83 -2.24 4.01
C LYS A 81 -14.37 -1.98 4.34
N ILE A 82 -13.98 -0.71 4.33
CA ILE A 82 -12.71 -0.26 4.89
C ILE A 82 -12.78 -0.46 6.41
N VAL A 83 -11.89 -1.30 6.95
CA VAL A 83 -11.80 -1.60 8.39
C VAL A 83 -10.58 -0.94 9.05
N TRP A 84 -9.60 -0.52 8.25
CA TRP A 84 -8.43 0.21 8.73
C TRP A 84 -7.81 1.05 7.62
N VAL A 85 -7.38 2.26 7.98
CA VAL A 85 -6.58 3.16 7.13
C VAL A 85 -5.49 3.75 7.99
N LYS A 86 -4.26 3.75 7.50
CA LYS A 86 -3.15 4.47 8.15
C LYS A 86 -2.18 4.97 7.11
N ASP A 87 -1.87 6.25 7.19
CA ASP A 87 -0.78 6.86 6.46
C ASP A 87 0.49 6.95 7.30
N TYR A 88 1.62 6.70 6.65
CA TYR A 88 2.96 6.78 7.23
C TYR A 88 3.83 7.82 6.53
N GLY A 89 3.47 8.28 5.33
CA GLY A 89 4.35 9.10 4.49
C GLY A 89 4.05 10.60 4.50
N SER A 90 2.96 11.02 5.14
CA SER A 90 2.48 12.40 5.13
C SER A 90 3.57 13.37 5.57
N PRO A 91 3.71 14.55 4.91
CA PRO A 91 4.62 15.60 5.34
C PRO A 91 4.42 16.05 6.79
N ASP A 92 3.18 15.97 7.29
CA ASP A 92 2.80 16.39 8.65
C ASP A 92 3.09 15.32 9.72
N ASN A 93 3.47 14.11 9.31
CA ASN A 93 3.82 13.04 10.23
C ASN A 93 5.27 13.23 10.76
N PRO A 94 5.48 13.48 12.07
CA PRO A 94 6.82 13.63 12.64
C PRO A 94 7.64 12.32 12.59
N GLU A 95 6.97 11.18 12.49
CA GLU A 95 7.57 9.84 12.37
C GLU A 95 7.45 9.31 10.94
N ARG A 96 7.38 10.21 9.94
CA ARG A 96 7.16 9.80 8.55
C ARG A 96 8.16 8.74 8.09
N THR A 97 7.65 7.72 7.41
CA THR A 97 8.45 6.65 6.82
C THR A 97 7.87 6.19 5.48
N MET A 98 8.75 5.76 4.58
CA MET A 98 8.41 5.13 3.30
C MET A 98 8.55 3.59 3.35
N TYR A 99 8.83 3.06 4.54
CA TYR A 99 8.90 1.63 4.82
C TYR A 99 8.33 1.36 6.20
N VAL A 100 7.43 0.39 6.27
CA VAL A 100 6.82 -0.11 7.49
C VAL A 100 7.25 -1.56 7.65
N GLU A 101 7.72 -1.90 8.85
CA GLU A 101 8.11 -3.27 9.18
C GLU A 101 6.95 -4.22 8.92
N VAL A 102 7.25 -5.37 8.29
CA VAL A 102 6.21 -6.33 7.89
C VAL A 102 5.43 -6.83 9.11
N ASP A 103 6.10 -7.01 10.25
CA ASP A 103 5.47 -7.44 11.52
C ASP A 103 4.44 -6.42 12.04
N GLU A 104 4.69 -5.11 11.84
CA GLU A 104 3.72 -4.07 12.20
C GLU A 104 2.46 -4.20 11.33
N LEU A 105 2.62 -4.37 10.03
CA LEU A 105 1.50 -4.56 9.11
C LEU A 105 0.73 -5.85 9.41
N ILE A 106 1.42 -6.96 9.73
CA ILE A 106 0.79 -8.20 10.19
C ILE A 106 -0.06 -7.95 11.43
N GLY A 107 0.46 -7.20 12.40
CA GLY A 107 -0.28 -6.82 13.61
C GLY A 107 -1.55 -6.04 13.30
N PHE A 108 -1.47 -5.03 12.42
CA PHE A 108 -2.65 -4.27 12.01
C PHE A 108 -3.68 -5.12 11.28
N VAL A 109 -3.26 -5.98 10.35
CA VAL A 109 -4.18 -6.85 9.61
C VAL A 109 -4.89 -7.81 10.56
N LYS A 110 -4.16 -8.52 11.44
CA LYS A 110 -4.75 -9.43 12.43
C LYS A 110 -5.76 -8.72 13.34
N ASN A 111 -5.41 -7.54 13.85
CA ASN A 111 -6.26 -6.80 14.79
C ASN A 111 -7.54 -6.21 14.17
N ASN A 112 -7.58 -6.03 12.85
CA ASN A 112 -8.71 -5.37 12.17
C ASN A 112 -9.57 -6.32 11.32
N LEU A 113 -9.10 -7.54 11.00
CA LEU A 113 -9.90 -8.53 10.26
C LEU A 113 -10.80 -9.41 11.14
N GLU A 114 -10.53 -9.50 12.44
CA GLU A 114 -11.30 -10.35 13.37
C GLU A 114 -12.55 -9.67 13.97
N ASN A 115 -12.92 -8.48 13.50
CA ASN A 115 -14.12 -7.73 13.93
C ASN A 115 -15.23 -7.77 12.87
#